data_AF-A0A0K1JMW0-F1
#
_entry.id   AF-A0A0K1JMW0-F1
#
_cell.length_a   1.000
_cell.length_b   1.000
_cell.length_c   1.000
_cell.angle_alpha   90.00
_cell.angle_beta   90.00
_cell.angle_gamma   90.00
#
_symmetry.space_group_name_H-M   'P 1'
#
loop_
_entity.id
_entity.type
_entity.pdbx_description
1 polymer ?
#
loop_
_entity_poly.entity_id
_entity_poly.type
_entity_poly.pdbx_seq_one_letter_code
_entity_poly.pdbx_strand_id
1 'polypeptide(L)'
;MSSETLYAKARALDALANKIEKAMDAASTAASSSLWECPNATDIRSAVAGYRRSATNAATQIRLEAGTVRSQAKTALDHELDEKRKQSGHKQPTK
;
A
#
# COMPACT_ATOMS: atom_id res chain seq x y z
N MET A 1 -15.37 -3.11 11.42
CA MET A 1 -13.90 -3.19 11.56
C MET A 1 -13.47 -2.13 12.54
N SER A 2 -12.52 -2.42 13.42
CA SER A 2 -11.94 -1.39 14.30
C SER A 2 -10.95 -0.51 13.54
N SER A 3 -10.69 0.69 14.06
CA SER A 3 -9.64 1.58 13.58
C SER A 3 -8.29 0.85 13.42
N GLU A 4 -7.92 0.02 14.38
CA GLU A 4 -6.70 -0.79 14.38
C GLU A 4 -6.63 -1.74 13.17
N THR A 5 -7.71 -2.48 12.89
CA THR A 5 -7.75 -3.41 11.75
C THR A 5 -7.62 -2.69 10.41
N LEU A 6 -8.20 -1.48 10.29
CA LEU A 6 -8.09 -0.65 9.09
C LEU A 6 -6.66 -0.11 8.92
N TYR A 7 -6.00 0.36 9.98
CA TYR A 7 -4.59 0.74 9.91
C TYR A 7 -3.66 -0.43 9.57
N ALA A 8 -3.93 -1.64 10.08
CA ALA A 8 -3.20 -2.83 9.68
C ALA A 8 -3.39 -3.14 8.19
N LYS A 9 -4.62 -3.06 7.68
CA LYS A 9 -4.92 -3.24 6.25
C LYS A 9 -4.20 -2.21 5.37
N ALA A 10 -4.22 -0.93 5.75
CA ALA A 10 -3.51 0.11 5.01
C ALA A 10 -1.99 -0.16 4.94
N ARG A 11 -1.37 -0.55 6.05
CA ARG A 11 0.05 -0.93 6.09
C ARG A 11 0.36 -2.14 5.19
N ALA A 12 -0.54 -3.13 5.17
CA ALA A 12 -0.38 -4.29 4.29
C ALA A 12 -0.46 -3.91 2.80
N LEU A 13 -1.34 -2.97 2.44
CA LEU A 13 -1.44 -2.45 1.08
C LEU A 13 -0.17 -1.69 0.67
N ASP A 14 0.39 -0.83 1.53
CA ASP A 14 1.66 -0.17 1.23
C ASP A 14 2.80 -1.19 1.05
N ALA A 15 2.85 -2.19 1.92
CA ALA A 15 3.86 -3.24 1.83
C ALA A 15 3.74 -4.03 0.52
N LEU A 16 2.51 -4.28 0.05
CA LEU A 16 2.25 -4.91 -1.24
C LEU A 16 2.73 -4.03 -2.41
N ALA A 17 2.39 -2.74 -2.41
CA ALA A 17 2.85 -1.81 -3.45
C ALA A 17 4.38 -1.77 -3.54
N ASN A 18 5.07 -1.73 -2.39
CA ASN A 18 6.53 -1.74 -2.33
C ASN A 18 7.14 -3.06 -2.84
N LYS A 19 6.48 -4.20 -2.59
CA LYS A 19 6.93 -5.51 -3.12
C LYS A 19 6.84 -5.58 -4.64
N ILE A 20 5.77 -5.04 -5.21
CA ILE A 20 5.56 -5.00 -6.67
C ILE A 20 6.68 -4.20 -7.34
N GLU A 21 7.01 -3.03 -6.81
CA GLU A 21 8.08 -2.19 -7.37
C GLU A 21 9.46 -2.86 -7.25
N LYS A 22 9.79 -3.41 -6.08
CA LYS A 22 11.06 -4.12 -5.87
C LYS A 22 11.25 -5.32 -6.80
N ALA A 23 10.18 -6.06 -7.09
CA ALA A 23 10.24 -7.19 -8.02
C ALA A 23 10.60 -6.73 -9.44
N MET A 24 10.10 -5.57 -9.87
CA MET A 24 10.41 -5.00 -11.18
C MET A 24 11.79 -4.38 -11.26
N ASP A 25 12.31 -3.83 -10.16
CA ASP A 25 13.67 -3.29 -10.13
C ASP A 25 14.70 -4.39 -10.43
N ALA A 26 14.57 -5.57 -9.82
CA ALA A 26 15.45 -6.71 -10.10
C ALA A 26 15.40 -7.15 -11.58
N ALA A 27 14.20 -7.25 -12.15
CA ALA A 27 14.02 -7.60 -13.57
C ALA A 27 14.60 -6.53 -14.50
N SER A 28 14.41 -5.25 -14.16
CA SER A 28 14.96 -4.12 -14.91
C SER A 28 16.50 -4.08 -14.84
N THR A 29 17.09 -4.34 -13.66
CA THR A 29 18.55 -4.42 -13.50
C THR A 29 19.13 -5.57 -14.33
N ALA A 30 18.51 -6.74 -14.32
CA ALA A 30 18.96 -7.88 -15.12
C ALA A 30 18.89 -7.58 -16.63
N ALA A 31 17.78 -7.02 -17.11
CA ALA A 31 17.59 -6.70 -18.53
C ALA A 31 18.51 -5.57 -19.05
N SER A 32 18.91 -4.64 -18.16
CA SER A 32 19.84 -3.56 -18.48
C SER A 32 21.32 -3.95 -18.34
N SER A 33 21.63 -5.17 -17.89
CA SER A 33 23.01 -5.63 -17.75
C SER A 33 23.65 -5.84 -19.12
N SER A 34 24.93 -5.46 -19.24
CA SER A 34 25.78 -5.79 -20.40
C SER A 34 26.08 -7.28 -20.53
N LEU A 35 25.77 -8.07 -19.50
CA LEU A 35 25.81 -9.53 -19.56
C LEU A 35 24.66 -10.12 -20.40
N TRP A 36 23.61 -9.33 -20.65
CA TRP A 36 22.44 -9.73 -21.44
C TRP A 36 22.45 -9.09 -22.84
N GLU A 37 23.50 -9.35 -23.61
CA GLU A 37 23.60 -8.94 -25.02
C GLU A 37 23.37 -10.17 -25.91
N CYS A 38 22.10 -10.54 -26.05
CA CYS A 38 21.63 -11.61 -26.93
C CYS A 38 20.76 -11.04 -28.06
N PRO A 39 20.49 -11.79 -29.15
CA PRO A 39 19.77 -11.27 -30.32
C PRO A 39 18.41 -10.62 -30.02
N ASN A 40 17.73 -11.05 -28.96
CA ASN A 40 16.43 -10.52 -28.52
C ASN A 40 16.51 -9.57 -27.31
N ALA A 41 17.71 -9.06 -26.97
CA ALA A 41 17.89 -8.19 -25.81
C ALA A 41 17.01 -6.92 -25.87
N THR A 42 16.85 -6.31 -27.05
CA THR A 42 15.98 -5.15 -27.28
C THR A 42 14.51 -5.45 -27.00
N ASP A 43 14.02 -6.61 -27.42
CA ASP A 43 12.62 -7.02 -27.21
C ASP A 43 12.35 -7.28 -25.73
N ILE A 44 13.29 -7.95 -25.04
CA ILE A 44 13.20 -8.21 -23.61
C ILE A 44 13.21 -6.91 -22.81
N ARG A 45 14.11 -5.97 -23.13
CA ARG A 45 14.17 -4.65 -22.48
C ARG A 45 12.87 -3.88 -22.67
N SER A 46 12.31 -3.91 -23.88
CA SER A 46 11.01 -3.28 -24.19
C SER A 46 9.87 -3.92 -23.39
N ALA A 47 9.81 -5.25 -23.33
CA ALA A 47 8.80 -5.97 -22.56
C ALA A 47 8.90 -5.66 -21.05
N VAL A 48 10.11 -5.72 -20.49
CA VAL A 48 10.37 -5.39 -19.08
C VAL A 48 9.99 -3.94 -18.77
N ALA A 49 10.29 -2.99 -19.65
CA ALA A 49 9.85 -1.60 -19.48
C ALA A 49 8.32 -1.47 -19.47
N GLY A 50 7.61 -2.21 -20.34
CA GLY A 50 6.15 -2.26 -20.35
C GLY A 50 5.56 -2.85 -19.06
N TYR A 51 6.14 -3.96 -18.58
CA TYR A 51 5.73 -4.57 -17.31
C TYR A 51 6.00 -3.65 -16.12
N ARG A 52 7.16 -2.98 -16.09
CA ARG A 52 7.49 -1.99 -15.05
C ARG A 52 6.47 -0.87 -15.00
N ARG A 53 6.09 -0.30 -16.16
CA ARG A 53 5.05 0.74 -16.21
C ARG A 53 3.72 0.25 -15.64
N SER A 54 3.31 -0.97 -16.03
CA SER A 54 2.06 -1.57 -15.55
C SER A 54 2.09 -1.83 -14.04
N ALA A 55 3.22 -2.32 -13.53
CA ALA A 55 3.46 -2.54 -12.11
C ALA A 55 3.48 -1.23 -11.30
N THR A 56 4.12 -0.17 -11.81
CA THR A 56 4.08 1.16 -11.19
C THR A 56 2.65 1.71 -11.12
N ASN A 57 1.86 1.52 -12.18
CA ASN A 57 0.46 1.93 -12.18
C ASN A 57 -0.34 1.15 -11.12
N ALA A 58 -0.15 -0.17 -11.05
CA ALA A 58 -0.80 -1.01 -10.04
C ALA A 58 -0.40 -0.61 -8.61
N ALA A 59 0.90 -0.41 -8.35
CA ALA A 59 1.42 0.04 -7.06
C ALA A 59 0.85 1.42 -6.66
N THR A 60 0.71 2.33 -7.62
CA THR A 60 0.07 3.64 -7.41
C THR A 60 -1.39 3.50 -6.99
N GLN A 61 -2.17 2.66 -7.69
CA GLN A 61 -3.58 2.42 -7.33
C GLN A 61 -3.71 1.77 -5.95
N ILE A 62 -2.84 0.83 -5.61
CA ILE A 62 -2.80 0.20 -4.28
C ILE A 62 -2.49 1.25 -3.19
N ARG A 63 -1.60 2.21 -3.45
CA ARG A 63 -1.31 3.29 -2.50
C ARG A 63 -2.46 4.25 -2.33
N LEU A 64 -3.21 4.55 -3.40
CA LEU A 64 -4.44 5.35 -3.32
C LEU A 64 -5.47 4.65 -2.43
N GLU A 65 -5.68 3.35 -2.63
CA GLU A 65 -6.57 2.55 -1.78
C GLU A 65 -6.08 2.50 -0.32
N ALA A 66 -4.77 2.34 -0.09
CA ALA A 66 -4.19 2.44 1.25
C ALA A 66 -4.49 3.81 1.89
N GLY A 67 -4.45 4.90 1.12
CA GLY A 67 -4.85 6.24 1.54
C GLY A 67 -6.31 6.30 1.99
N THR A 68 -7.23 5.78 1.15
CA THR A 68 -8.66 5.68 1.47
C THR A 68 -8.91 4.89 2.76
N VAL A 69 -8.26 3.73 2.91
CA VAL A 69 -8.39 2.88 4.11
C VAL A 69 -7.85 3.59 5.35
N ARG A 70 -6.76 4.38 5.27
CA ARG A 70 -6.28 5.19 6.40
C ARG A 70 -7.28 6.27 6.80
N SER A 71 -7.92 6.92 5.84
CA SER A 71 -8.96 7.91 6.12
C SER A 71 -10.14 7.27 6.84
N GLN A 72 -10.58 6.09 6.39
CA GLN A 72 -11.61 5.30 7.08
C GLN A 72 -11.17 4.90 8.50
N ALA A 73 -9.91 4.50 8.68
CA ALA A 73 -9.35 4.15 9.98
C ALA A 73 -9.40 5.34 10.95
N LYS A 74 -9.08 6.54 10.47
CA LYS A 74 -9.15 7.78 11.25
C LYS A 74 -10.59 8.08 11.69
N THR A 75 -11.54 8.03 10.77
CA THR A 75 -12.96 8.23 11.10
C THR A 75 -13.46 7.20 12.12
N ALA A 76 -13.07 5.92 11.97
CA ALA A 76 -13.41 4.88 12.93
C ALA A 76 -12.80 5.15 14.32
N LEU A 77 -11.56 5.64 14.38
CA LEU A 77 -10.90 6.00 15.63
C LEU A 77 -11.61 7.14 16.34
N ASP A 78 -12.00 8.18 15.60
CA ASP A 78 -12.73 9.34 16.15
C ASP A 78 -14.06 8.88 16.78
N HIS A 79 -14.82 8.02 16.09
CA HIS A 79 -16.04 7.42 16.64
C HIS A 79 -15.77 6.56 17.88
N GLU A 80 -14.74 5.71 17.87
CA GLU A 80 -14.37 4.88 19.02
C GLU A 80 -14.00 5.74 20.25
N LEU A 81 -13.30 6.86 20.05
CA LEU A 81 -12.93 7.79 21.12
C LEU A 81 -14.14 8.54 21.66
N ASP A 82 -15.05 8.99 20.79
CA ASP A 82 -16.27 9.68 21.21
C ASP A 82 -17.20 8.76 22.01
N GLU A 83 -17.33 7.49 21.62
CA GLU A 83 -18.08 6.51 22.40
C GLU A 83 -17.43 6.25 23.76
N LYS A 84 -16.09 6.15 23.83
CA LYS A 84 -15.38 6.04 25.12
C LYS A 84 -15.59 7.27 26.00
N ARG A 85 -15.58 8.47 25.44
CA ARG A 85 -15.85 9.73 26.17
C ARG A 85 -17.26 9.73 26.77
N LYS A 86 -18.28 9.39 25.98
CA LYS A 86 -19.67 9.27 26.47
C LYS A 86 -19.80 8.26 27.61
N GLN A 87 -19.15 7.10 27.48
CA GLN A 87 -19.14 6.06 28.51
C GLN A 87 -18.43 6.50 29.80
N SER A 88 -17.35 7.29 29.69
CA SER A 88 -16.65 7.84 30.86
C SER A 88 -17.41 8.99 31.54
N GLY A 89 -18.12 9.83 30.78
CA GLY A 89 -18.95 10.93 31.31
C GLY A 89 -20.22 10.45 32.03
N HIS A 90 -20.74 9.27 31.67
CA HIS A 90 -21.90 8.67 32.32
C HIS A 90 -21.59 8.04 33.70
N LYS A 91 -20.31 7.97 34.11
CA LYS A 91 -19.87 7.35 35.36
C LYS A 91 -19.58 8.34 36.50
N GLN A 92 -20.03 9.59 36.44
CA GLN A 92 -19.98 10.46 37.63
C GLN A 92 -21.05 10.02 38.64
N PRO A 93 -20.68 9.52 39.83
CA PRO A 93 -21.63 9.13 40.85
C PRO A 93 -22.10 10.38 41.58
N THR A 94 -23.42 10.54 41.63
CA THR A 94 -24.12 11.30 42.66
C THR A 94 -23.62 10.87 44.05
N LYS A 95 -22.97 11.78 44.76
CA LYS A 95 -23.06 11.96 46.22
C LYS A 95 -22.40 13.27 46.63
#